data_AF-W1DG74-F1
#
_entry.id   AF-W1DG74-F1
#
_cell.length_a   1.000
_cell.length_b   1.000
_cell.length_c   1.000
_cell.angle_alpha   90.00
_cell.angle_beta   90.00
_cell.angle_gamma   90.00
#
_symmetry.space_group_name_H-M   'P 1'
#
loop_
_entity.id
_entity.type
_entity.pdbx_description
1 polymer ?
#
loop_
_entity_poly.entity_id
_entity_poly.type
_entity_poly.pdbx_seq_one_letter_code
_entity_poly.pdbx_strand_id
1 'polypeptide(L)'
;MKIFEGRSRQGKYQVDHIPSRDAVRVYLEDLYPDEGSKYIDKMVDKVASVAIPIAVHQKCSETYGGRNNRKVETESGEMITKKELDARDLEAAVNANWDANAECLKNEYGMSNEKIEEIRAKLHKLNRNVGLY
;
A
#
# COMPACT_ATOMS: atom_id res chain seq x y z
N MET A 1 13.66 15.53 0.32
CA MET A 1 12.99 14.22 0.18
C MET A 1 13.41 13.66 -1.16
N LYS A 2 14.14 12.52 -1.20
CA LYS A 2 14.58 11.91 -2.47
C LYS A 2 13.46 11.01 -3.00
N ILE A 3 12.97 11.31 -4.20
CA ILE A 3 12.02 10.47 -4.94
C ILE A 3 12.82 9.24 -5.42
N PHE A 4 12.39 8.05 -5.01
CA PHE A 4 12.96 6.80 -5.50
C PHE A 4 12.05 6.28 -6.63
N GLU A 5 12.56 6.26 -7.86
CA GLU A 5 11.91 5.56 -8.99
C GLU A 5 12.09 4.04 -8.81
N GLY A 6 11.33 3.43 -7.88
CA GLY A 6 11.01 1.99 -7.85
C GLY A 6 12.14 0.97 -7.69
N ARG A 7 13.43 1.34 -7.72
CA ARG A 7 14.57 0.40 -7.58
C ARG A 7 15.60 0.92 -6.58
N SER A 8 15.91 0.12 -5.55
CA SER A 8 16.90 0.45 -4.51
C SER A 8 18.22 -0.32 -4.64
N ARG A 9 19.31 0.44 -4.40
CA ARG A 9 20.69 0.09 -4.01
C ARG A 9 21.12 -1.38 -4.14
N GLN A 10 21.39 -1.84 -5.37
CA GLN A 10 21.93 -3.17 -5.74
C GLN A 10 20.89 -4.28 -6.04
N GLY A 11 19.60 -3.98 -6.20
CA GLY A 11 18.61 -4.98 -6.64
C GLY A 11 18.20 -5.96 -5.55
N LYS A 12 18.34 -5.59 -4.27
CA LYS A 12 17.95 -6.42 -3.11
C LYS A 12 16.57 -6.04 -2.54
N TYR A 13 16.14 -4.80 -2.76
CA TYR A 13 14.91 -4.24 -2.20
C TYR A 13 14.05 -3.59 -3.28
N GLN A 14 12.74 -3.63 -3.07
CA GLN A 14 11.74 -2.90 -3.83
C GLN A 14 10.95 -2.00 -2.89
N VAL A 15 10.41 -0.91 -3.46
CA VAL A 15 9.54 0.03 -2.75
C VAL A 15 8.11 -0.46 -2.92
N ASP A 16 7.45 -0.69 -1.79
CA ASP A 16 6.04 -1.03 -1.72
C ASP A 16 5.26 0.18 -1.16
N HIS A 17 4.18 0.59 -1.83
CA HIS A 17 3.31 1.67 -1.38
C HIS A 17 2.17 1.09 -0.57
N ILE A 18 1.95 1.61 0.64
CA ILE A 18 0.99 1.06 1.59
C ILE A 18 0.08 2.20 2.10
N PRO A 19 -1.22 2.22 1.73
CA PRO A 19 -1.91 1.19 0.93
C PRO A 19 -1.52 1.29 -0.56
N SER A 20 -1.98 0.34 -1.38
CA SER A 20 -1.61 0.31 -2.80
C SER A 20 -1.95 1.64 -3.52
N ARG A 21 -1.08 2.08 -4.44
CA ARG A 21 -1.31 3.31 -5.23
C ARG A 21 -2.64 3.28 -5.98
N ASP A 22 -3.08 2.11 -6.45
CA ASP A 22 -4.34 1.98 -7.18
C ASP A 22 -5.56 2.19 -6.27
N ALA A 23 -5.52 1.69 -5.02
CA ALA A 23 -6.59 1.93 -4.05
C ALA A 23 -6.68 3.42 -3.69
N VAL A 24 -5.53 4.08 -3.49
CA VAL A 24 -5.49 5.52 -3.23
C VAL A 24 -5.98 6.32 -4.43
N ARG A 25 -5.65 5.89 -5.66
CA ARG A 25 -6.20 6.51 -6.87
C ARG A 25 -7.72 6.45 -6.90
N VAL A 26 -8.31 5.26 -6.71
CA VAL A 26 -9.77 5.08 -6.68
C VAL A 26 -10.40 5.99 -5.62
N TYR A 27 -9.86 5.99 -4.41
CA TYR A 27 -10.32 6.88 -3.34
C TYR A 27 -10.29 8.37 -3.72
N LEU A 28 -9.19 8.82 -4.33
CA LEU A 28 -9.02 10.23 -4.70
C LEU A 28 -9.89 10.63 -5.89
N GLU A 29 -10.10 9.74 -6.86
CA GLU A 29 -11.00 9.97 -8.00
C GLU A 29 -12.45 10.08 -7.53
N ASP A 30 -12.86 9.30 -6.51
CA ASP A 30 -14.18 9.42 -5.88
C ASP A 30 -14.32 10.71 -5.05
N LEU A 31 -13.25 11.11 -4.33
CA LEU A 31 -13.25 12.30 -3.48
C LEU A 31 -13.19 13.61 -4.29
N TYR A 32 -12.52 13.59 -5.44
CA TYR A 32 -12.29 14.76 -6.30
C TYR A 32 -12.69 14.47 -7.76
N PRO A 33 -13.98 14.25 -8.05
CA PRO A 33 -14.44 13.79 -9.37
C PRO A 33 -14.20 14.79 -10.51
N ASP A 34 -14.04 16.08 -10.19
CA ASP A 34 -13.80 17.14 -11.16
C ASP A 34 -12.30 17.43 -11.40
N GLU A 35 -11.41 16.81 -10.61
CA GLU A 35 -9.97 17.02 -10.73
C GLU A 35 -9.36 16.17 -11.84
N GLY A 36 -8.40 16.76 -12.56
CA GLY A 36 -7.71 16.05 -13.65
C GLY A 36 -6.75 14.98 -13.13
N SER A 37 -6.51 13.94 -13.94
CA SER A 37 -5.61 12.82 -13.60
C SER A 37 -4.22 13.27 -13.11
N LYS A 38 -3.66 14.36 -13.65
CA LYS A 38 -2.36 14.90 -13.19
C LYS A 38 -2.38 15.40 -11.75
N TYR A 39 -3.52 15.89 -11.26
CA TYR A 39 -3.67 16.30 -9.86
C TYR A 39 -3.74 15.06 -8.96
N ILE A 40 -4.54 14.07 -9.35
CA ILE A 40 -4.66 12.78 -8.67
C ILE A 40 -3.29 12.08 -8.58
N ASP A 41 -2.53 12.03 -9.68
CA ASP A 41 -1.20 11.42 -9.71
C ASP A 41 -0.25 12.02 -8.67
N LYS A 42 -0.24 13.36 -8.53
CA LYS A 42 0.58 14.06 -7.54
C LYS A 42 0.19 13.73 -6.10
N MET A 43 -1.08 13.41 -5.85
CA MET A 43 -1.57 13.01 -4.54
C MET A 43 -1.25 11.55 -4.26
N VAL A 44 -1.43 10.66 -5.25
CA VAL A 44 -1.03 9.25 -5.19
C VAL A 44 0.49 9.09 -4.94
N ASP A 45 1.32 9.99 -5.47
CA ASP A 45 2.77 9.96 -5.26
C ASP A 45 3.22 10.31 -3.82
N LYS A 46 2.29 10.80 -2.97
CA LYS A 46 2.56 11.11 -1.56
C LYS A 46 2.29 9.94 -0.62
N VAL A 47 1.73 8.84 -1.12
CA VAL A 47 1.40 7.66 -0.32
C VAL A 47 2.64 7.12 0.37
N ALA A 48 2.49 6.72 1.64
CA ALA A 48 3.58 6.14 2.39
C ALA A 48 4.12 4.88 1.67
N SER A 49 5.43 4.71 1.74
CA SER A 49 6.08 3.54 1.14
C SER A 49 7.19 3.00 2.02
N VAL A 50 7.45 1.71 1.87
CA VAL A 50 8.45 0.96 2.62
C VAL A 50 9.33 0.17 1.67
N ALA A 51 10.65 0.22 1.90
CA ALA A 51 11.60 -0.61 1.17
C ALA A 51 11.66 -2.00 1.82
N ILE A 52 11.26 -3.04 1.10
CA ILE A 52 11.24 -4.43 1.55
C ILE A 52 12.05 -5.33 0.61
N PRO A 53 12.58 -6.48 1.08
CA PRO A 53 13.32 -7.40 0.22
C PRO A 53 12.48 -7.80 -1.00
N ILE A 54 13.12 -7.97 -2.17
CA ILE A 54 12.39 -8.34 -3.40
C ILE A 54 11.60 -9.63 -3.20
N ALA A 55 12.19 -10.63 -2.54
CA ALA A 55 11.51 -11.89 -2.26
C ALA A 55 10.20 -11.68 -1.47
N VAL A 56 10.20 -10.77 -0.50
CA VAL A 56 8.99 -10.42 0.27
C VAL A 56 7.97 -9.70 -0.60
N HIS A 57 8.37 -8.66 -1.34
CA HIS A 57 7.46 -7.89 -2.18
C HIS A 57 6.80 -8.80 -3.23
N GLN A 58 7.59 -9.61 -3.93
CA GLN A 58 7.10 -10.49 -4.99
C GLN A 58 6.26 -11.64 -4.46
N LYS A 59 6.57 -12.19 -3.28
CA LYS A 59 5.87 -13.34 -2.72
C LYS A 59 4.61 -12.93 -1.98
N CYS A 60 4.68 -11.91 -1.13
CA CYS A 60 3.70 -11.71 -0.07
C CYS A 60 2.88 -10.42 -0.21
N SER A 61 3.44 -9.36 -0.81
CA SER A 61 2.71 -8.12 -0.95
C SER A 61 1.45 -8.28 -1.79
N GLU A 62 0.35 -7.68 -1.31
CA GLU A 62 -0.91 -7.58 -2.05
C GLU A 62 -0.89 -6.49 -3.13
N THR A 63 0.09 -5.59 -3.07
CA THR A 63 0.25 -4.47 -4.02
C THR A 63 1.11 -4.87 -5.22
N TYR A 64 1.83 -6.00 -5.12
CA TYR A 64 2.72 -6.47 -6.16
C TYR A 64 1.97 -7.03 -7.37
N GLY A 65 2.41 -6.66 -8.58
CA GLY A 65 2.03 -7.33 -9.82
C GLY A 65 0.53 -7.32 -10.14
N GLY A 66 -0.22 -6.32 -9.65
CA GLY A 66 -1.66 -6.19 -9.92
C GLY A 66 -2.55 -7.16 -9.15
N ARG A 67 -2.05 -7.80 -8.08
CA ARG A 67 -2.83 -8.68 -7.19
C ARG A 67 -4.05 -7.99 -6.58
N ASN A 68 -4.01 -6.67 -6.44
CA ASN A 68 -5.13 -5.83 -6.01
C ASN A 68 -6.29 -5.76 -7.03
N ASN A 69 -6.14 -6.29 -8.26
CA ASN A 69 -7.25 -6.44 -9.21
C ASN A 69 -8.06 -7.73 -9.00
N ARG A 70 -7.65 -8.61 -8.08
CA ARG A 70 -8.42 -9.83 -7.76
C ARG A 70 -9.83 -9.46 -7.31
N LYS A 71 -10.82 -10.24 -7.74
CA LYS A 71 -12.20 -10.08 -7.28
C LYS A 71 -12.37 -10.62 -5.86
N VAL A 72 -13.10 -9.88 -5.04
CA VAL A 72 -13.45 -10.19 -3.66
C VAL A 72 -14.94 -9.93 -3.46
N GLU A 73 -15.58 -10.79 -2.70
CA GLU A 73 -16.98 -10.62 -2.29
C GLU A 73 -17.02 -9.75 -1.03
N THR A 74 -17.88 -8.74 -1.03
CA THR A 74 -18.15 -7.91 0.16
C THR A 74 -19.15 -8.59 1.08
N GLU A 75 -19.33 -8.07 2.30
CA GLU A 75 -20.35 -8.56 3.23
C GLU A 75 -21.79 -8.49 2.65
N SER A 76 -22.04 -7.58 1.71
CA SER A 76 -23.32 -7.45 1.02
C SER A 76 -23.47 -8.35 -0.22
N GLY A 77 -22.47 -9.21 -0.52
CA GLY A 77 -22.47 -10.09 -1.69
C GLY A 77 -22.06 -9.41 -3.02
N GLU A 78 -21.57 -8.16 -2.95
CA GLU A 78 -21.07 -7.43 -4.13
C GLU A 78 -19.68 -7.92 -4.52
N MET A 79 -19.44 -8.17 -5.82
CA MET A 79 -18.14 -8.62 -6.36
C MET A 79 -17.30 -7.45 -6.89
N ILE A 80 -16.44 -6.90 -6.04
CA ILE A 80 -15.53 -5.80 -6.37
C ILE A 80 -14.08 -6.28 -6.46
N THR A 81 -13.18 -5.45 -6.97
CA THR A 81 -11.74 -5.68 -6.91
C THR A 81 -11.20 -5.35 -5.52
N LYS A 82 -10.09 -5.97 -5.13
CA LYS A 82 -9.44 -5.68 -3.84
C LYS A 82 -9.05 -4.20 -3.70
N LYS A 83 -8.60 -3.54 -4.78
CA LYS A 83 -8.32 -2.09 -4.76
C LYS A 83 -9.57 -1.23 -4.52
N GLU A 84 -10.73 -1.63 -5.05
CA GLU A 84 -12.01 -0.94 -4.79
C GLU A 84 -12.45 -1.15 -3.34
N LEU A 85 -12.24 -2.34 -2.78
CA LEU A 85 -12.47 -2.59 -1.36
C LEU A 85 -11.55 -1.74 -0.48
N ASP A 86 -10.25 -1.72 -0.80
CA ASP A 86 -9.24 -0.96 -0.06
C ASP A 86 -9.49 0.55 -0.13
N ALA A 87 -10.04 1.05 -1.25
CA ALA A 87 -10.38 2.46 -1.40
C ALA A 87 -11.52 2.92 -0.46
N ARG A 88 -12.38 1.99 0.01
CA ARG A 88 -13.48 2.32 0.95
C ARG A 88 -12.97 2.66 2.35
N ASP A 89 -11.81 2.13 2.74
CA ASP A 89 -11.15 2.39 4.02
C ASP A 89 -9.63 2.25 3.86
N LEU A 90 -8.97 3.37 3.57
CA LEU A 90 -7.52 3.41 3.40
C LEU A 90 -6.75 3.08 4.69
N GLU A 91 -7.32 3.35 5.87
CA GLU A 91 -6.67 3.03 7.14
C GLU A 91 -6.65 1.51 7.37
N ALA A 92 -7.79 0.85 7.13
CA ALA A 92 -7.87 -0.61 7.13
C ALA A 92 -6.97 -1.24 6.05
N ALA A 93 -6.91 -0.65 4.85
CA ALA A 93 -6.07 -1.13 3.77
C ALA A 93 -4.56 -1.09 4.14
N VAL A 94 -4.10 -0.05 4.85
CA VAL A 94 -2.72 0.01 5.36
C VAL A 94 -2.41 -1.18 6.26
N ASN A 95 -3.34 -1.52 7.16
CA ASN A 95 -3.17 -2.65 8.06
C ASN A 95 -3.07 -3.96 7.28
N ALA A 96 -4.05 -4.23 6.41
CA ALA A 96 -4.10 -5.47 5.64
C ALA A 96 -2.90 -5.65 4.70
N ASN A 97 -2.53 -4.61 3.95
CA ASN A 97 -1.38 -4.67 3.03
C ASN A 97 -0.06 -4.81 3.80
N TRP A 98 0.09 -4.17 4.97
CA TRP A 98 1.28 -4.33 5.80
C TRP A 98 1.36 -5.70 6.44
N ASP A 99 0.24 -6.25 6.92
CA ASP A 99 0.18 -7.57 7.55
C ASP A 99 0.71 -8.67 6.63
N ALA A 100 0.34 -8.62 5.34
CA ALA A 100 0.82 -9.56 4.34
C ALA A 100 2.36 -9.52 4.18
N ASN A 101 2.97 -8.32 4.20
CA ASN A 101 4.42 -8.18 4.19
C ASN A 101 5.06 -8.58 5.53
N ALA A 102 4.44 -8.19 6.63
CA ALA A 102 4.92 -8.42 7.98
C ALA A 102 5.05 -9.90 8.32
N GLU A 103 4.08 -10.71 7.90
CA GLU A 103 4.12 -12.16 8.08
C GLU A 103 5.37 -12.77 7.44
N CYS A 104 5.69 -12.38 6.20
CA CYS A 104 6.88 -12.89 5.52
C CYS A 104 8.19 -12.33 6.10
N LEU A 105 8.21 -11.05 6.50
CA LEU A 105 9.39 -10.48 7.17
C LEU A 105 9.69 -11.18 8.50
N LYS A 106 8.66 -11.57 9.26
CA LYS A 106 8.80 -12.38 10.46
C LYS A 106 9.36 -13.76 10.14
N ASN A 107 8.68 -14.48 9.24
CA ASN A 107 8.95 -15.89 9.00
C ASN A 107 10.27 -16.13 8.25
N GLU A 108 10.66 -15.23 7.33
CA GLU A 108 11.84 -15.41 6.47
C GLU A 108 13.06 -14.61 6.92
N TYR A 109 12.86 -13.50 7.64
CA TYR A 109 13.94 -12.58 8.04
C TYR A 109 14.05 -12.38 9.56
N GLY A 110 13.22 -13.07 10.36
CA GLY A 110 13.27 -13.01 11.82
C GLY A 110 12.95 -11.62 12.39
N MET A 111 12.19 -10.80 11.66
CA MET A 111 11.82 -9.46 12.13
C MET A 111 10.93 -9.54 13.38
N SER A 112 11.26 -8.77 14.42
CA SER A 112 10.51 -8.79 15.68
C SER A 112 9.14 -8.12 15.56
N ASN A 113 8.21 -8.50 16.43
CA ASN A 113 6.87 -7.89 16.52
C ASN A 113 6.96 -6.38 16.75
N GLU A 114 7.86 -5.95 17.63
CA GLU A 114 8.06 -4.55 17.96
C GLU A 114 8.46 -3.75 16.73
N LYS A 115 9.34 -4.31 15.88
CA LYS A 115 9.77 -3.64 14.66
C LYS A 115 8.67 -3.57 13.61
N ILE A 116 7.87 -4.63 13.49
CA ILE A 116 6.70 -4.68 12.60
C ILE A 116 5.70 -3.58 12.97
N GLU A 117 5.38 -3.43 14.26
CA GLU A 117 4.44 -2.43 14.73
C GLU A 117 5.01 -1.00 14.68
N GLU A 118 6.32 -0.82 14.89
CA GLU A 118 6.99 0.46 14.67
C GLU A 118 6.85 0.93 13.20
N ILE A 119 7.00 0.01 12.23
CA ILE A 119 6.83 0.32 10.81
C ILE A 119 5.37 0.63 10.50
N ARG A 120 4.41 -0.17 11.01
CA ARG A 120 2.98 0.09 10.86
C ARG A 120 2.60 1.49 11.34
N ALA A 121 3.03 1.86 12.54
CA ALA A 121 2.78 3.17 13.11
C ALA A 121 3.38 4.31 12.26
N LYS A 122 4.55 4.09 11.65
CA LYS A 122 5.17 5.04 10.73
C LYS A 122 4.41 5.19 9.41
N LEU A 123 3.93 4.10 8.82
CA LEU A 123 3.10 4.13 7.61
C LEU A 123 1.84 4.97 7.86
N HIS A 124 1.13 4.68 8.95
CA HIS A 124 -0.04 5.45 9.38
C HIS A 124 0.26 6.92 9.60
N LYS A 125 1.33 7.24 10.33
CA LYS A 125 1.74 8.63 10.56
C LYS A 125 2.01 9.37 9.24
N LEU A 126 2.68 8.73 8.29
CA LEU A 126 2.99 9.35 6.99
C LEU A 126 1.73 9.58 6.16
N ASN A 127 0.82 8.62 6.10
CA ASN A 127 -0.45 8.75 5.37
C ASN A 127 -1.36 9.84 5.97
N ARG A 128 -1.47 9.91 7.30
CA ARG A 128 -2.19 11.02 7.98
C ARG A 128 -1.58 12.38 7.68
N ASN A 129 -0.25 12.48 7.67
CA ASN A 129 0.44 13.76 7.38
C ASN A 129 0.20 14.29 5.96
N VAL A 130 -0.16 13.43 5.01
CA VAL A 130 -0.50 13.83 3.64
C VAL A 130 -2.01 13.92 3.41
N GLY A 131 -2.82 13.69 4.46
CA GLY A 131 -4.27 13.87 4.46
C GLY A 131 -5.07 12.75 3.79
N LEU A 132 -4.57 11.52 3.79
CA LEU A 132 -5.32 10.38 3.23
C LEU A 132 -6.46 9.89 4.13
N TYR A 133 -6.32 10.06 5.44
CA TYR A 133 -7.30 9.80 6.50
C TYR A 133 -6.85 10.44 7.80
#